data_AF-A0A399EW08-F1
#
_entry.id   AF-A0A399EW08-F1
#
_cell.length_a   1.000
_cell.length_b   1.000
_cell.length_c   1.000
_cell.angle_alpha   90.00
_cell.angle_beta   90.00
_cell.angle_gamma   90.00
#
_symmetry.space_group_name_H-M   'P 1'
#
loop_
_entity.id
_entity.type
_entity.pdbx_description
1 polymer ?
#
loop_
_entity_poly.entity_id
_entity_poly.type
_entity_poly.pdbx_seq_one_letter_code
_entity_poly.pdbx_strand_id
1 'polypeptide(L)'
;MAWICLALLLLSPLAWAGPAPGRVYALVVGINNYRSYPEIPPLPGLNYAESDARKFAKALGNITRLRLLLDDEATKNALEAELRDLARRLGPADTLIVYYAGHGLPNREGQASLIPSDSRITDEETWLPLERLQAIVRQYSQGQGRLVLILDACFSGQSQAGSRSFTPPGEYQLAEVPRVEEQNTLLASSSETQPSWEDEEVGGGVFTAFLLEAMSGKGDVNSDGYVTLQEAFQYLAGKVEGYSRQKGKIQTPRLYGPGNEFRLVQNPVVVTRNRLGNLLRLGQIHGDAFDALMGWLEAPKLPEDFRLYLEGTLGEPGFVLLVRSGAIPQVPPNPQQDKRLVKIGGLRLKALIRRDQFWPLAQMISAGRAPKDVSDYLAGRLSEKRFVQRMWAGAIAGVPR
;
A
#
# COMPACT_ATOMS: atom_id res chain seq x y z
N MET A 1 -43.61 33.89 31.72
CA MET A 1 -42.61 32.88 32.15
C MET A 1 -43.22 31.52 31.86
N ALA A 2 -42.70 30.63 31.02
CA ALA A 2 -41.32 30.37 30.65
C ALA A 2 -41.19 30.02 29.16
N TRP A 3 -40.06 30.43 28.59
CA TRP A 3 -39.63 30.18 27.22
C TRP A 3 -38.92 28.82 27.16
N ILE A 4 -39.26 27.97 26.18
CA ILE A 4 -38.38 26.87 25.75
C ILE A 4 -38.11 27.09 24.26
N CYS A 5 -37.00 27.75 23.98
CA CYS A 5 -36.39 27.81 22.66
C CYS A 5 -35.80 26.43 22.33
N LEU A 6 -36.49 25.64 21.50
CA LEU A 6 -35.89 24.47 20.87
C LEU A 6 -35.13 24.94 19.62
N ALA A 7 -33.85 25.29 19.80
CA ALA A 7 -32.92 25.48 18.70
C ALA A 7 -32.70 24.12 18.00
N LEU A 8 -33.41 23.90 16.90
CA LEU A 8 -33.12 22.84 15.94
C LEU A 8 -31.79 23.16 15.26
N LEU A 9 -30.70 22.68 15.87
CA LEU A 9 -29.40 22.53 15.23
C LEU A 9 -29.59 21.74 13.93
N LEU A 10 -29.48 22.45 12.81
CA LEU A 10 -29.25 21.89 11.48
C LEU A 10 -27.90 21.17 11.47
N LEU A 11 -27.84 19.98 12.06
CA LEU A 11 -26.76 19.03 11.81
C LEU A 11 -27.03 18.40 10.45
N SER A 12 -26.64 19.11 9.39
CA SER A 12 -26.35 18.50 8.10
C SER A 12 -25.43 17.30 8.36
N PRO A 13 -25.80 16.07 7.95
CA PRO A 13 -24.82 15.03 7.84
C PRO A 13 -23.93 15.44 6.67
N LEU A 14 -22.91 16.24 6.95
CA LEU A 14 -21.65 16.08 6.26
C LEU A 14 -21.35 14.60 6.40
N ALA A 15 -21.66 13.84 5.34
CA ALA A 15 -21.10 12.52 5.18
C ALA A 15 -19.61 12.73 5.39
N TRP A 16 -19.10 12.26 6.52
CA TRP A 16 -17.68 12.17 6.76
C TRP A 16 -17.20 11.17 5.73
N ALA A 17 -16.97 11.65 4.51
CA ALA A 17 -16.01 11.04 3.63
C ALA A 17 -14.73 11.11 4.44
N GLY A 18 -14.36 10.00 5.09
CA GLY A 18 -13.07 9.88 5.73
C GLY A 18 -12.01 10.42 4.76
N PRO A 19 -10.90 10.98 5.27
CA PRO A 19 -9.85 11.46 4.39
C PRO A 19 -9.56 10.40 3.33
N ALA A 20 -9.55 10.81 2.06
CA ALA A 20 -9.26 9.89 0.96
C ALA A 20 -7.96 9.14 1.31
N PRO A 21 -7.91 7.81 1.07
CA PRO A 21 -6.70 7.05 1.40
C PRO A 21 -5.49 7.71 0.74
N GLY A 22 -4.45 7.96 1.55
CA GLY A 22 -3.24 8.64 1.10
C GLY A 22 -2.62 7.94 -0.11
N ARG A 23 -2.15 8.73 -1.07
CA ARG A 23 -1.47 8.22 -2.26
C ARG A 23 -0.11 7.66 -1.85
N VAL A 24 0.32 6.60 -2.54
CA VAL A 24 1.62 5.97 -2.30
C VAL A 24 2.51 6.19 -3.51
N TYR A 25 3.66 6.81 -3.28
CA TYR A 25 4.73 6.99 -4.25
C TYR A 25 5.88 6.04 -3.90
N ALA A 26 6.60 5.55 -4.90
CA ALA A 26 7.72 4.64 -4.66
C ALA A 26 8.93 5.02 -5.53
N LEU A 27 10.09 5.11 -4.90
CA LEU A 27 11.40 5.04 -5.55
C LEU A 27 12.02 3.70 -5.19
N VAL A 28 12.27 2.86 -6.17
CA VAL A 28 12.84 1.52 -6.01
C VAL A 28 14.17 1.49 -6.73
N VAL A 29 15.24 1.14 -6.03
CA VAL A 29 16.61 1.20 -6.53
C VAL A 29 17.29 -0.15 -6.34
N GLY A 30 17.96 -0.64 -7.38
CA GLY A 30 18.72 -1.89 -7.35
C GLY A 30 20.02 -1.75 -8.14
N ILE A 31 21.17 -1.93 -7.48
CA ILE A 31 22.47 -1.70 -8.11
C ILE A 31 23.35 -2.94 -7.93
N ASN A 32 23.49 -3.70 -9.01
CA ASN A 32 24.46 -4.77 -9.15
C ASN A 32 25.81 -4.22 -9.63
N ASN A 33 25.77 -3.36 -10.64
CA ASN A 33 26.94 -2.90 -11.36
C ASN A 33 27.29 -1.46 -10.98
N TYR A 34 28.51 -1.25 -10.53
CA TYR A 34 29.05 0.06 -10.18
C TYR A 34 30.03 0.52 -11.25
N ARG A 35 30.00 1.82 -11.55
CA ARG A 35 30.91 2.42 -12.51
C ARG A 35 32.35 2.19 -12.08
N SER A 36 33.14 1.64 -13.00
CA SER A 36 34.56 1.46 -12.81
C SER A 36 35.32 2.74 -13.14
N TYR A 37 36.29 3.07 -12.28
CA TYR A 37 37.15 4.23 -12.42
C TYR A 37 38.61 3.73 -12.40
N PRO A 38 39.37 3.86 -13.49
CA PRO A 38 40.74 3.31 -13.59
C PRO A 38 41.69 3.73 -12.46
N GLU A 39 41.44 4.89 -11.87
CA GLU A 39 42.25 5.52 -10.82
C GLU A 39 41.97 5.01 -9.39
N ILE A 40 40.91 4.23 -9.16
CA ILE A 40 40.53 3.76 -7.82
C ILE A 40 40.13 2.27 -7.80
N PRO A 41 40.24 1.59 -6.65
CA PRO A 41 39.74 0.22 -6.52
C PRO A 41 38.25 0.14 -6.90
N PRO A 42 37.85 -0.84 -7.73
CA PRO A 42 36.46 -0.99 -8.11
C PRO A 42 35.63 -1.47 -6.92
N LEU A 43 34.38 -1.02 -6.88
CA LEU A 43 33.36 -1.65 -6.05
C LEU A 43 33.05 -3.04 -6.61
N PRO A 44 33.00 -4.09 -5.76
CA PRO A 44 32.62 -5.41 -6.23
C PRO A 44 31.17 -5.39 -6.74
N GLY A 45 30.90 -6.11 -7.83
CA GLY A 45 29.53 -6.28 -8.31
C GLY A 45 28.69 -7.11 -7.33
N LEU A 46 27.38 -6.82 -7.28
CA LEU A 46 26.39 -7.67 -6.62
C LEU A 46 25.64 -8.51 -7.65
N ASN A 47 25.01 -9.59 -7.20
CA ASN A 47 24.34 -10.52 -8.12
C ASN A 47 22.83 -10.27 -8.19
N TYR A 48 22.21 -9.84 -7.09
CA TYR A 48 20.75 -9.88 -6.97
C TYR A 48 20.06 -8.56 -6.73
N ALA A 49 20.77 -7.48 -6.37
CA ALA A 49 20.18 -6.18 -6.06
C ALA A 49 19.23 -5.65 -7.15
N GLU A 50 19.58 -5.77 -8.43
CA GLU A 50 18.69 -5.40 -9.54
C GLU A 50 17.42 -6.27 -9.56
N SER A 51 17.59 -7.59 -9.46
CA SER A 51 16.48 -8.55 -9.49
C SER A 51 15.54 -8.37 -8.30
N ASP A 52 16.10 -8.06 -7.13
CA ASP A 52 15.42 -7.80 -5.88
C ASP A 52 14.57 -6.54 -5.98
N ALA A 53 15.14 -5.45 -6.52
CA ALA A 53 14.41 -4.22 -6.81
C ALA A 53 13.23 -4.46 -7.77
N ARG A 54 13.42 -5.24 -8.84
CA ARG A 54 12.33 -5.59 -9.77
C ARG A 54 11.22 -6.41 -9.09
N LYS A 55 11.60 -7.42 -8.29
CA LYS A 55 10.65 -8.26 -7.55
C LYS A 55 9.88 -7.42 -6.51
N PHE A 56 10.56 -6.54 -5.78
CA PHE A 56 9.95 -5.63 -4.82
C PHE A 56 8.97 -4.67 -5.50
N ALA A 57 9.39 -4.00 -6.58
CA ALA A 57 8.52 -3.12 -7.36
C ALA A 57 7.25 -3.83 -7.86
N LYS A 58 7.36 -5.11 -8.25
CA LYS A 58 6.22 -5.93 -8.67
C LYS A 58 5.33 -6.37 -7.50
N ALA A 59 5.92 -6.61 -6.33
CA ALA A 59 5.19 -7.01 -5.13
C ALA A 59 4.42 -5.84 -4.49
N LEU A 60 4.85 -4.60 -4.73
CA LEU A 60 4.10 -3.42 -4.35
C LEU A 60 2.72 -3.40 -5.03
N GLY A 61 1.67 -3.19 -4.24
CA GLY A 61 0.29 -3.14 -4.72
C GLY A 61 -0.09 -1.77 -5.30
N ASN A 62 -1.11 -1.12 -4.73
CA ASN A 62 -1.65 0.15 -5.21
C ASN A 62 -0.66 1.33 -5.08
N ILE A 63 0.28 1.44 -6.01
CA ILE A 63 1.23 2.54 -6.12
C ILE A 63 0.70 3.59 -7.10
N THR A 64 0.60 4.84 -6.64
CA THR A 64 0.20 5.99 -7.46
C THR A 64 1.24 6.34 -8.52
N ARG A 65 2.53 6.27 -8.16
CA ARG A 65 3.65 6.45 -9.10
C ARG A 65 4.88 5.74 -8.58
N LEU A 66 5.43 4.87 -9.42
CA LEU A 66 6.65 4.12 -9.16
C LEU A 66 7.77 4.62 -10.08
N ARG A 67 8.96 4.76 -9.52
CA ARG A 67 10.22 5.00 -10.22
C ARG A 67 11.17 3.87 -9.88
N LEU A 68 11.70 3.24 -10.91
CA LEU A 68 12.64 2.14 -10.81
C LEU A 68 13.95 2.62 -11.41
N LEU A 69 15.02 2.67 -10.63
CA LEU A 69 16.36 3.02 -11.09
C LEU A 69 17.27 1.82 -10.89
N LEU A 70 17.93 1.38 -11.95
CA LEU A 70 18.75 0.17 -11.94
C LEU A 70 20.15 0.46 -12.46
N ASP A 71 21.16 -0.14 -11.83
CA ASP A 71 22.56 -0.06 -12.24
C ASP A 71 22.98 1.36 -12.66
N ASP A 72 23.44 1.54 -13.91
CA ASP A 72 23.96 2.81 -14.43
C ASP A 72 22.95 3.97 -14.40
N GLU A 73 21.64 3.69 -14.29
CA GLU A 73 20.61 4.73 -14.14
C GLU A 73 20.57 5.27 -12.70
N ALA A 74 20.96 4.48 -11.71
CA ALA A 74 20.92 4.79 -10.29
C ALA A 74 22.09 5.67 -9.81
N THR A 75 22.37 6.73 -10.57
CA THR A 75 23.38 7.74 -10.23
C THR A 75 22.95 8.62 -9.05
N LYS A 76 23.89 9.23 -8.33
CA LYS A 76 23.58 10.15 -7.22
C LYS A 76 22.59 11.23 -7.66
N ASN A 77 22.86 11.83 -8.81
CA ASN A 77 22.02 12.88 -9.38
C ASN A 77 20.61 12.39 -9.73
N ALA A 78 20.48 11.19 -10.28
CA ALA A 78 19.17 10.60 -10.59
C ALA A 78 18.37 10.30 -9.31
N LEU A 79 19.01 9.70 -8.29
CA LEU A 79 18.39 9.45 -6.99
C LEU A 79 17.89 10.76 -6.36
N GLU A 80 18.76 11.78 -6.28
CA GLU A 80 18.35 13.08 -5.74
C GLU A 80 17.23 13.73 -6.57
N ALA A 81 17.27 13.64 -7.90
CA ALA A 81 16.23 14.21 -8.76
C ALA A 81 14.86 13.54 -8.56
N GLU A 82 14.82 12.20 -8.50
CA GLU A 82 13.58 11.46 -8.27
C GLU A 82 13.04 11.66 -6.85
N LEU A 83 13.91 11.71 -5.83
CA LEU A 83 13.50 12.07 -4.46
C LEU A 83 12.81 13.45 -4.44
N ARG A 84 13.38 14.45 -5.15
CA ARG A 84 12.78 15.78 -5.26
C ARG A 84 11.44 15.76 -5.99
N ASP A 85 11.34 15.08 -7.14
CA ASP A 85 10.08 15.01 -7.92
C ASP A 85 8.96 14.33 -7.13
N LEU A 86 9.26 13.20 -6.49
CA LEU A 86 8.26 12.44 -5.74
C LEU A 86 7.85 13.19 -4.46
N ALA A 87 8.80 13.77 -3.72
CA ALA A 87 8.52 14.52 -2.50
C ALA A 87 7.61 15.74 -2.75
N ARG A 88 7.80 16.47 -3.85
CA ARG A 88 6.94 17.61 -4.23
C ARG A 88 5.47 17.26 -4.44
N ARG A 89 5.14 15.97 -4.62
CA ARG A 89 3.79 15.50 -4.90
C ARG A 89 3.05 15.06 -3.64
N LEU A 90 3.76 14.92 -2.51
CA LEU A 90 3.21 14.44 -1.26
C LEU A 90 2.24 15.46 -0.67
N GLY A 91 1.02 15.00 -0.38
CA GLY A 91 0.10 15.65 0.54
C GLY A 91 0.22 15.07 1.95
N PRO A 92 -0.53 15.61 2.93
CA PRO A 92 -0.38 15.25 4.34
C PRO A 92 -0.62 13.76 4.67
N ALA A 93 -1.51 13.09 3.92
CA ALA A 93 -1.83 11.68 4.11
C ALA A 93 -0.96 10.73 3.28
N ASP A 94 -0.19 11.25 2.31
CA ASP A 94 0.53 10.46 1.32
C ASP A 94 1.79 9.82 1.92
N THR A 95 2.33 8.81 1.25
CA THR A 95 3.56 8.13 1.63
C THR A 95 4.51 8.02 0.46
N LEU A 96 5.80 8.27 0.71
CA LEU A 96 6.90 7.93 -0.19
C LEU A 96 7.65 6.72 0.37
N ILE A 97 7.65 5.62 -0.39
CA ILE A 97 8.50 4.46 -0.13
C ILE A 97 9.82 4.67 -0.89
N VAL A 98 10.95 4.50 -0.22
CA VAL A 98 12.24 4.34 -0.86
C VAL A 98 12.78 2.96 -0.52
N TYR A 99 12.83 2.09 -1.52
CA TYR A 99 13.49 0.80 -1.43
C TYR A 99 14.86 0.89 -2.11
N TYR A 100 15.89 0.39 -1.44
CA TYR A 100 17.23 0.35 -1.97
C TYR A 100 17.89 -1.01 -1.71
N ALA A 101 18.34 -1.66 -2.76
CA ALA A 101 19.24 -2.80 -2.70
C ALA A 101 20.56 -2.45 -3.40
N GLY A 102 21.68 -2.63 -2.70
CA GLY A 102 22.98 -2.23 -3.20
C GLY A 102 24.02 -2.18 -2.08
N HIS A 103 25.13 -1.49 -2.35
CA HIS A 103 26.14 -1.19 -1.36
C HIS A 103 25.68 -0.05 -0.45
N GLY A 104 26.04 -0.17 0.83
CA GLY A 104 25.95 0.89 1.81
C GLY A 104 27.22 0.91 2.65
N LEU A 105 27.57 2.10 3.14
CA LEU A 105 28.74 2.31 3.99
C LEU A 105 28.46 3.39 5.03
N PRO A 106 29.09 3.31 6.21
CA PRO A 106 29.23 4.48 7.05
C PRO A 106 30.24 5.43 6.38
N ASN A 107 29.88 6.71 6.28
CA ASN A 107 30.87 7.74 5.94
C ASN A 107 31.88 7.91 7.10
N ARG A 108 32.88 8.77 6.93
CA ARG A 108 33.89 9.04 7.97
C ARG A 108 33.30 9.55 9.28
N GLU A 109 32.13 10.18 9.23
CA GLU A 109 31.38 10.65 10.39
C GLU A 109 30.49 9.56 11.02
N GLY A 110 30.51 8.33 10.49
CA GLY A 110 29.71 7.20 10.99
C GLY A 110 28.29 7.15 10.41
N GLN A 111 27.91 8.09 9.56
CA GLN A 111 26.57 8.17 8.99
C GLN A 111 26.35 7.12 7.91
N ALA A 112 25.30 6.32 8.06
CA ALA A 112 24.85 5.38 7.05
C ALA A 112 24.59 6.10 5.71
N SER A 113 25.26 5.63 4.65
CA SER A 113 25.23 6.20 3.31
C SER A 113 24.92 5.14 2.27
N LEU A 114 24.01 5.45 1.36
CA LEU A 114 23.79 4.68 0.15
C LEU A 114 24.93 4.98 -0.82
N ILE A 115 25.31 3.98 -1.62
CA ILE A 115 26.36 4.10 -2.63
C ILE A 115 25.70 4.09 -4.02
N PRO A 116 25.41 5.26 -4.62
CA PRO A 116 24.97 5.33 -6.01
C PRO A 116 25.91 4.64 -7.01
N SER A 117 25.40 4.28 -8.20
CA SER A 117 26.18 3.50 -9.18
C SER A 117 27.38 4.25 -9.75
N ASP A 118 27.36 5.59 -9.76
CA ASP A 118 28.47 6.44 -10.15
C ASP A 118 29.37 6.86 -8.98
N SER A 119 29.19 6.28 -7.80
CA SER A 119 30.02 6.61 -6.64
C SER A 119 31.47 6.21 -6.83
N ARG A 120 32.36 7.08 -6.38
CA ARG A 120 33.78 6.80 -6.19
C ARG A 120 33.96 6.43 -4.72
N ILE A 121 34.45 5.21 -4.47
CA ILE A 121 34.55 4.72 -3.10
C ILE A 121 35.52 5.54 -2.22
N THR A 122 36.45 6.27 -2.81
CA THR A 122 37.39 7.13 -2.07
C THR A 122 36.88 8.57 -1.89
N ASP A 123 35.68 8.88 -2.38
CA ASP A 123 35.12 10.23 -2.41
C ASP A 123 33.67 10.24 -1.92
N GLU A 124 33.49 10.53 -0.63
CA GLU A 124 32.19 10.51 0.04
C GLU A 124 31.21 11.58 -0.50
N GLU A 125 31.70 12.60 -1.22
CA GLU A 125 30.86 13.57 -1.92
C GLU A 125 30.05 12.93 -3.05
N THR A 126 30.45 11.75 -3.51
CA THR A 126 29.68 10.98 -4.50
C THR A 126 28.65 10.04 -3.87
N TRP A 127 28.66 9.88 -2.55
CA TRP A 127 27.74 9.00 -1.82
C TRP A 127 26.45 9.76 -1.47
N LEU A 128 25.43 9.02 -1.00
CA LEU A 128 24.17 9.61 -0.53
C LEU A 128 23.90 9.22 0.93
N PRO A 129 24.33 10.05 1.91
CA PRO A 129 23.99 9.86 3.31
C PRO A 129 22.47 9.80 3.54
N LEU A 130 22.02 8.93 4.45
CA LEU A 130 20.59 8.81 4.77
C LEU A 130 20.02 10.11 5.34
N GLU A 131 20.81 10.89 6.08
CA GLU A 131 20.41 12.21 6.55
C GLU A 131 20.14 13.17 5.39
N ARG A 132 20.99 13.15 4.35
CA ARG A 132 20.81 13.95 3.14
C ARG A 132 19.55 13.54 2.40
N LEU A 133 19.31 12.24 2.25
CA LEU A 133 18.09 11.71 1.64
C LEU A 133 16.84 12.22 2.39
N GLN A 134 16.82 12.05 3.71
CA GLN A 134 15.70 12.52 4.55
C GLN A 134 15.51 14.04 4.46
N ALA A 135 16.60 14.80 4.45
CA ALA A 135 16.57 16.26 4.31
C ALA A 135 16.00 16.70 2.95
N ILE A 136 16.35 16.02 1.85
CA ILE A 136 15.75 16.27 0.53
C ILE A 136 14.24 16.03 0.60
N VAL A 137 13.80 14.88 1.11
CA VAL A 137 12.36 14.56 1.17
C VAL A 137 11.63 15.61 2.00
N ARG A 138 12.10 15.92 3.20
CA ARG A 138 11.50 16.93 4.09
C ARG A 138 11.42 18.31 3.44
N GLN A 139 12.52 18.76 2.82
CA GLN A 139 12.57 20.07 2.16
C GLN A 139 11.54 20.18 1.05
N TYR A 140 11.44 19.15 0.20
CA TYR A 140 10.61 19.20 -1.00
C TYR A 140 9.15 18.79 -0.76
N SER A 141 8.85 18.03 0.28
CA SER A 141 7.48 17.79 0.74
C SER A 141 6.97 18.89 1.66
N GLN A 142 7.82 19.84 2.07
CA GLN A 142 7.49 20.87 3.07
C GLN A 142 6.99 20.26 4.40
N GLY A 143 7.57 19.12 4.79
CA GLY A 143 7.15 18.37 5.98
C GLY A 143 5.82 17.61 5.83
N GLN A 144 5.26 17.53 4.62
CA GLN A 144 4.04 16.75 4.35
C GLN A 144 4.37 15.28 4.04
N GLY A 145 3.39 14.42 4.34
CA GLY A 145 3.45 12.99 4.07
C GLY A 145 4.42 12.25 4.98
N ARG A 146 4.53 10.95 4.73
CA ARG A 146 5.40 10.02 5.47
C ARG A 146 6.50 9.48 4.56
N LEU A 147 7.69 9.27 5.09
CA LEU A 147 8.78 8.58 4.40
C LEU A 147 8.97 7.18 5.01
N VAL A 148 8.96 6.17 4.15
CA VAL A 148 9.27 4.78 4.52
C VAL A 148 10.52 4.36 3.76
N LEU A 149 11.60 4.09 4.50
CA LEU A 149 12.86 3.59 3.98
C LEU A 149 12.93 2.08 4.18
N ILE A 150 13.25 1.33 3.13
CA ILE A 150 13.48 -0.11 3.19
C ILE A 150 14.84 -0.37 2.55
N LEU A 151 15.85 -0.67 3.37
CA LEU A 151 17.24 -0.70 2.95
C LEU A 151 17.78 -2.12 3.07
N ASP A 152 18.12 -2.70 1.92
CA ASP A 152 18.82 -3.98 1.83
C ASP A 152 20.29 -3.78 1.44
N ALA A 153 21.00 -3.14 2.37
CA ALA A 153 22.39 -2.74 2.26
C ALA A 153 23.07 -2.83 3.63
N CYS A 154 24.39 -3.00 3.63
CA CYS A 154 25.18 -2.94 4.86
C CYS A 154 25.43 -1.48 5.26
N PHE A 155 25.54 -1.18 6.56
CA PHE A 155 26.04 0.13 7.01
C PHE A 155 27.14 0.01 8.07
N SER A 156 27.66 -1.20 8.27
CA SER A 156 28.57 -1.53 9.37
C SER A 156 30.05 -1.27 9.12
N GLY A 157 30.41 -0.93 7.89
CA GLY A 157 31.80 -0.73 7.51
C GLY A 157 32.64 -2.01 7.51
N GLN A 158 32.04 -3.19 7.69
CA GLN A 158 32.76 -4.47 7.59
C GLN A 158 32.95 -4.83 6.11
N SER A 159 34.18 -5.00 5.65
CA SER A 159 34.49 -5.51 4.31
C SER A 159 34.74 -7.02 4.37
N GLN A 160 33.77 -7.83 3.95
CA GLN A 160 33.96 -9.28 3.79
C GLN A 160 33.46 -9.77 2.42
N ALA A 161 34.18 -10.75 1.86
CA ALA A 161 33.83 -11.41 0.61
C ALA A 161 32.42 -12.03 0.71
N GLY A 162 31.54 -11.66 -0.22
CA GLY A 162 30.15 -12.13 -0.27
C GLY A 162 29.13 -11.27 0.50
N SER A 163 29.55 -10.18 1.16
CA SER A 163 28.66 -9.21 1.79
C SER A 163 28.33 -8.03 0.86
N ARG A 164 27.19 -7.34 1.08
CA ARG A 164 26.85 -6.08 0.38
C ARG A 164 27.64 -4.86 0.89
N SER A 165 28.82 -5.04 1.50
CA SER A 165 29.64 -3.96 2.08
C SER A 165 31.07 -3.99 1.54
N PHE A 166 31.62 -2.82 1.25
CA PHE A 166 33.03 -2.65 0.87
C PHE A 166 33.59 -1.32 1.38
N THR A 167 34.41 -1.36 2.44
CA THR A 167 35.00 -0.15 3.03
C THR A 167 36.43 0.06 2.53
N PRO A 168 36.77 1.25 2.00
CA PRO A 168 38.14 1.62 1.69
C PRO A 168 39.06 1.61 2.92
N PRO A 169 40.39 1.56 2.71
CA PRO A 169 41.35 1.88 3.75
C PRO A 169 41.16 3.31 4.28
N GLY A 170 41.14 3.48 5.60
CA GLY A 170 41.03 4.78 6.25
C GLY A 170 40.55 4.66 7.70
N GLU A 171 40.62 5.77 8.44
CA GLU A 171 39.97 5.87 9.75
C GLU A 171 38.49 6.24 9.55
N TYR A 172 37.60 5.41 10.09
CA TYR A 172 36.16 5.62 10.08
C TYR A 172 35.65 5.60 11.51
N GLN A 173 34.73 6.51 11.83
CA GLN A 173 33.96 6.38 13.06
C GLN A 173 33.10 5.11 13.02
N LEU A 174 32.71 4.63 14.20
CA LEU A 174 31.75 3.53 14.28
C LEU A 174 30.44 3.95 13.65
N ALA A 175 29.80 3.00 12.95
CA ALA A 175 28.50 3.23 12.34
C ALA A 175 27.49 3.70 13.39
N GLU A 176 26.85 4.82 13.12
CA GLU A 176 25.81 5.37 13.97
C GLU A 176 24.49 4.64 13.76
N VAL A 177 23.67 4.61 14.81
CA VAL A 177 22.27 4.18 14.69
C VAL A 177 21.52 5.20 13.84
N PRO A 178 20.89 4.81 12.72
CA PRO A 178 20.16 5.74 11.88
C PRO A 178 19.03 6.43 12.65
N ARG A 179 18.91 7.74 12.48
CA ARG A 179 17.82 8.55 13.04
C ARG A 179 16.71 8.72 12.01
N VAL A 180 15.47 8.57 12.45
CA VAL A 180 14.27 8.87 11.65
C VAL A 180 13.37 9.84 12.42
N GLU A 181 12.72 10.74 11.71
CA GLU A 181 11.69 11.63 12.29
C GLU A 181 10.48 10.83 12.79
N GLU A 182 9.70 11.38 13.72
CA GLU A 182 8.61 10.65 14.41
C GLU A 182 7.60 10.00 13.45
N GLN A 183 7.29 10.64 12.33
CA GLN A 183 6.34 10.14 11.33
C GLN A 183 6.97 9.24 10.24
N ASN A 184 8.29 9.07 10.25
CA ASN A 184 9.03 8.32 9.25
C ASN A 184 9.50 6.97 9.80
N THR A 185 9.64 5.99 8.91
CA THR A 185 9.98 4.62 9.30
C THR A 185 11.16 4.12 8.47
N LEU A 186 12.07 3.40 9.11
CA LEU A 186 13.19 2.72 8.44
C LEU A 186 13.19 1.25 8.81
N LEU A 187 13.13 0.38 7.81
CA LEU A 187 13.38 -1.05 7.91
C LEU A 187 14.73 -1.35 7.25
N ALA A 188 15.72 -1.73 8.05
CA ALA A 188 17.07 -2.06 7.60
C ALA A 188 17.31 -3.57 7.64
N SER A 189 18.05 -4.07 6.66
CA SER A 189 18.33 -5.51 6.47
C SER A 189 19.22 -6.14 7.54
N SER A 190 20.02 -5.34 8.23
CA SER A 190 20.95 -5.77 9.27
C SER A 190 21.10 -4.68 10.33
N SER A 191 21.73 -5.01 11.46
CA SER A 191 22.15 -4.00 12.43
C SER A 191 23.29 -3.15 11.86
N GLU A 192 23.50 -2.00 12.47
CA GLU A 192 24.61 -1.07 12.20
C GLU A 192 26.00 -1.72 12.35
N THR A 193 26.10 -2.92 12.91
CA THR A 193 27.34 -3.66 13.09
C THR A 193 27.40 -4.97 12.30
N GLN A 194 26.41 -5.25 11.45
CA GLN A 194 26.30 -6.52 10.75
C GLN A 194 26.19 -6.36 9.23
N PRO A 195 26.75 -7.31 8.45
CA PRO A 195 26.54 -7.36 7.02
C PRO A 195 25.10 -7.76 6.63
N SER A 196 24.69 -7.36 5.44
CA SER A 196 23.58 -7.92 4.66
C SER A 196 24.12 -8.84 3.58
N TRP A 197 23.52 -10.03 3.46
CA TRP A 197 24.03 -11.12 2.62
C TRP A 197 23.16 -11.38 1.39
N GLU A 198 23.81 -11.86 0.33
CA GLU A 198 23.17 -12.53 -0.79
C GLU A 198 23.43 -14.04 -0.69
N ASP A 199 22.44 -14.84 -1.10
CA ASP A 199 22.59 -16.30 -1.18
C ASP A 199 21.79 -16.85 -2.38
N GLU A 200 22.40 -17.76 -3.12
CA GLU A 200 21.80 -18.38 -4.30
C GLU A 200 20.59 -19.24 -3.96
N GLU A 201 20.57 -19.88 -2.78
CA GLU A 201 19.45 -20.77 -2.38
C GLU A 201 18.14 -19.99 -2.18
N VAL A 202 18.22 -18.73 -1.76
CA VAL A 202 17.05 -17.83 -1.72
C VAL A 202 16.89 -17.01 -3.00
N GLY A 203 17.85 -17.11 -3.93
CA GLY A 203 17.85 -16.42 -5.23
C GLY A 203 17.79 -14.90 -5.09
N GLY A 204 18.46 -14.33 -4.09
CA GLY A 204 18.33 -12.92 -3.71
C GLY A 204 19.20 -12.49 -2.54
N GLY A 205 19.06 -11.23 -2.14
CA GLY A 205 19.42 -10.78 -0.80
C GLY A 205 18.57 -11.51 0.23
N VAL A 206 19.19 -12.04 1.29
CA VAL A 206 18.51 -12.82 2.33
C VAL A 206 17.34 -12.02 2.91
N PHE A 207 17.55 -10.74 3.18
CA PHE A 207 16.49 -9.84 3.65
C PHE A 207 15.37 -9.67 2.62
N THR A 208 15.68 -9.30 1.38
CA THR A 208 14.64 -9.06 0.37
C THR A 208 13.85 -10.33 0.05
N ALA A 209 14.49 -11.49 -0.02
CA ALA A 209 13.81 -12.76 -0.26
C ALA A 209 12.71 -13.02 0.80
N PHE A 210 13.05 -12.89 2.08
CA PHE A 210 12.07 -13.08 3.16
C PHE A 210 11.09 -11.91 3.29
N LEU A 211 11.45 -10.70 2.83
CA LEU A 211 10.52 -9.57 2.78
C LEU A 211 9.42 -9.83 1.75
N LEU A 212 9.79 -10.32 0.57
CA LEU A 212 8.84 -10.70 -0.48
C LEU A 212 7.95 -11.85 -0.03
N GLU A 213 8.49 -12.82 0.72
CA GLU A 213 7.71 -13.90 1.33
C GLU A 213 6.72 -13.36 2.39
N ALA A 214 7.14 -12.40 3.22
CA ALA A 214 6.24 -11.73 4.15
C ALA A 214 5.11 -11.00 3.38
N MET A 215 5.47 -10.24 2.35
CA MET A 215 4.56 -9.50 1.49
C MET A 215 3.60 -10.40 0.70
N SER A 216 3.95 -11.67 0.45
CA SER A 216 3.03 -12.62 -0.17
C SER A 216 1.90 -13.09 0.76
N GLY A 217 1.82 -12.54 1.98
CA GLY A 217 0.80 -12.82 2.99
C GLY A 217 1.29 -13.69 4.14
N LYS A 218 2.53 -14.21 4.11
CA LYS A 218 3.06 -14.97 5.26
C LYS A 218 3.39 -14.08 6.46
N GLY A 219 3.56 -12.78 6.21
CA GLY A 219 3.73 -11.77 7.24
C GLY A 219 2.42 -11.28 7.84
N ASP A 220 1.24 -11.70 7.38
CA ASP A 220 -0.05 -11.25 7.92
C ASP A 220 -0.36 -11.98 9.23
N VAL A 221 0.28 -11.55 10.33
CA VAL A 221 0.24 -12.22 11.64
C VAL A 221 -1.17 -12.18 12.24
N ASN A 222 -1.86 -11.04 12.11
CA ASN A 222 -3.21 -10.88 12.65
C ASN A 222 -4.29 -11.42 11.69
N SER A 223 -3.89 -11.87 10.50
CA SER A 223 -4.77 -12.38 9.44
C SER A 223 -5.84 -11.37 9.05
N ASP A 224 -5.54 -10.07 9.04
CA ASP A 224 -6.47 -9.00 8.64
C ASP A 224 -6.46 -8.73 7.12
N GLY A 225 -5.54 -9.38 6.40
CA GLY A 225 -5.33 -9.29 4.96
C GLY A 225 -4.37 -8.18 4.53
N TYR A 226 -3.81 -7.44 5.48
CA TYR A 226 -2.72 -6.51 5.26
C TYR A 226 -1.43 -7.08 5.85
N VAL A 227 -0.30 -6.67 5.28
CA VAL A 227 0.99 -6.84 5.94
C VAL A 227 1.49 -5.44 6.23
N THR A 228 1.50 -5.07 7.51
CA THR A 228 2.13 -3.83 7.96
C THR A 228 3.66 -3.96 7.93
N LEU A 229 4.37 -2.83 7.98
CA LEU A 229 5.82 -2.86 8.08
C LEU A 229 6.28 -3.53 9.39
N GLN A 230 5.54 -3.35 10.48
CA GLN A 230 5.79 -4.06 11.73
C GLN A 230 5.66 -5.57 11.58
N GLU A 231 4.59 -6.05 10.95
CA GLU A 231 4.37 -7.49 10.80
C GLU A 231 5.37 -8.10 9.81
N ALA A 232 5.69 -7.40 8.73
CA ALA A 232 6.80 -7.76 7.84
C ALA A 232 8.11 -7.88 8.64
N PHE A 233 8.43 -6.91 9.50
CA PHE A 233 9.60 -6.96 10.37
C PHE A 233 9.57 -8.15 11.33
N GLN A 234 8.44 -8.44 11.98
CA GLN A 234 8.31 -9.59 12.88
C GLN A 234 8.59 -10.92 12.16
N TYR A 235 8.08 -11.06 10.93
CA TYR A 235 8.35 -12.21 10.08
C TYR A 235 9.84 -12.30 9.71
N LEU A 236 10.40 -11.18 9.24
CA LEU A 236 11.79 -11.04 8.83
C LEU A 236 12.78 -11.36 9.94
N ALA A 237 12.56 -10.82 11.14
CA ALA A 237 13.49 -10.96 12.26
C ALA A 237 13.76 -12.45 12.56
N GLY A 238 12.72 -13.28 12.60
CA GLY A 238 12.88 -14.73 12.82
C GLY A 238 13.51 -15.45 11.62
N LYS A 239 13.08 -15.13 10.39
CA LYS A 239 13.50 -15.83 9.18
C LYS A 239 14.93 -15.51 8.75
N VAL A 240 15.27 -14.23 8.70
CA VAL A 240 16.60 -13.75 8.31
C VAL A 240 17.65 -14.22 9.32
N GLU A 241 17.38 -14.08 10.63
CA GLU A 241 18.32 -14.55 11.65
C GLU A 241 18.48 -16.07 11.60
N GLY A 242 17.38 -16.81 11.51
CA GLY A 242 17.41 -18.27 11.46
C GLY A 242 18.19 -18.79 10.25
N TYR A 243 17.90 -18.26 9.06
CA TYR A 243 18.57 -18.63 7.82
C TYR A 243 20.06 -18.27 7.85
N SER A 244 20.39 -17.04 8.27
CA SER A 244 21.78 -16.59 8.34
C SER A 244 22.60 -17.45 9.31
N ARG A 245 22.05 -17.78 10.48
CA ARG A 245 22.72 -18.67 11.46
C ARG A 245 22.96 -20.06 10.89
N GLN A 246 22.03 -20.63 10.12
CA GLN A 246 22.22 -21.93 9.46
C GLN A 246 23.37 -21.90 8.45
N LYS A 247 23.63 -20.74 7.84
CA LYS A 247 24.76 -20.50 6.94
C LYS A 247 26.05 -20.10 7.65
N GLY A 248 26.10 -20.12 9.00
CA GLY A 248 27.24 -19.67 9.79
C GLY A 248 27.47 -18.16 9.73
N LYS A 249 26.46 -17.39 9.32
CA LYS A 249 26.47 -15.93 9.18
C LYS A 249 25.61 -15.29 10.28
N ILE A 250 25.73 -13.97 10.41
CA ILE A 250 24.87 -13.16 11.28
C ILE A 250 24.26 -12.04 10.45
N GLN A 251 22.94 -11.88 10.56
CA GLN A 251 22.17 -10.77 10.01
C GLN A 251 20.88 -10.63 10.80
N THR A 252 20.72 -9.49 11.47
CA THR A 252 19.57 -9.16 12.31
C THR A 252 18.91 -7.90 11.75
N PRO A 253 17.73 -8.02 11.10
CA PRO A 253 16.98 -6.86 10.63
C PRO A 253 16.65 -5.88 11.77
N ARG A 254 16.49 -4.61 11.43
CA ARG A 254 16.12 -3.54 12.38
C ARG A 254 14.98 -2.70 11.85
N LEU A 255 14.08 -2.31 12.75
CA LEU A 255 12.99 -1.38 12.47
C LEU A 255 13.12 -0.16 13.38
N TYR A 256 13.09 1.03 12.78
CA TYR A 256 13.14 2.32 13.47
C TYR A 256 11.91 3.15 13.09
N GLY A 257 11.33 3.87 14.05
CA GLY A 257 10.10 4.64 13.86
C GLY A 257 8.82 3.80 13.95
N PRO A 258 7.64 4.39 13.66
CA PRO A 258 6.34 3.70 13.79
C PRO A 258 6.11 2.70 12.64
N GLY A 259 6.17 1.40 12.94
CA GLY A 259 5.94 0.33 11.95
C GLY A 259 4.48 -0.06 11.73
N ASN A 260 3.62 0.10 12.74
CA ASN A 260 2.23 -0.40 12.72
C ASN A 260 1.31 0.39 11.78
N GLU A 261 1.65 1.66 11.50
CA GLU A 261 0.75 2.56 10.78
C GLU A 261 0.85 2.42 9.25
N PHE A 262 1.93 1.81 8.75
CA PHE A 262 2.16 1.65 7.33
C PHE A 262 1.83 0.24 6.85
N ARG A 263 0.78 0.13 6.03
CA ARG A 263 0.39 -1.09 5.32
C ARG A 263 1.27 -1.23 4.08
N LEU A 264 2.22 -2.15 4.12
CA LEU A 264 3.19 -2.37 3.05
C LEU A 264 2.53 -3.00 1.82
N VAL A 265 1.71 -4.03 2.04
CA VAL A 265 0.92 -4.69 0.99
C VAL A 265 -0.44 -5.13 1.53
N GLN A 266 -1.34 -5.36 0.59
CA GLN A 266 -2.66 -5.89 0.84
C GLN A 266 -2.81 -7.19 0.06
N ASN A 267 -3.18 -8.27 0.73
CA ASN A 267 -3.66 -9.48 0.08
C ASN A 267 -5.17 -9.35 -0.14
N PRO A 268 -5.63 -9.01 -1.37
CA PRO A 268 -7.03 -8.74 -1.62
C PRO A 268 -7.90 -9.95 -1.32
N VAL A 269 -7.41 -11.18 -1.51
CA VAL A 269 -8.18 -12.40 -1.24
C VAL A 269 -8.43 -12.57 0.26
N VAL A 270 -7.41 -12.38 1.09
CA VAL A 270 -7.55 -12.49 2.55
C VAL A 270 -8.41 -11.36 3.11
N VAL A 271 -8.16 -10.11 2.70
CA VAL A 271 -9.03 -8.97 3.08
C VAL A 271 -10.48 -9.24 2.69
N THR A 272 -10.72 -9.76 1.49
CA THR A 272 -12.07 -10.05 1.03
C THR A 272 -12.69 -11.18 1.84
N ARG A 273 -11.97 -12.29 2.05
CA ARG A 273 -12.45 -13.41 2.88
C ARG A 273 -12.82 -12.93 4.28
N ASN A 274 -12.01 -12.07 4.90
CA ASN A 274 -12.28 -11.52 6.22
C ASN A 274 -13.49 -10.60 6.23
N ARG A 275 -13.58 -9.70 5.26
CA ARG A 275 -14.71 -8.81 5.05
C ARG A 275 -16.00 -9.61 4.88
N LEU A 276 -16.03 -10.57 3.97
CA LEU A 276 -17.16 -11.46 3.75
C LEU A 276 -17.49 -12.30 4.99
N GLY A 277 -16.47 -12.81 5.68
CA GLY A 277 -16.63 -13.57 6.92
C GLY A 277 -17.23 -12.73 8.06
N ASN A 278 -16.88 -11.44 8.14
CA ASN A 278 -17.49 -10.49 9.07
C ASN A 278 -18.96 -10.23 8.71
N LEU A 279 -19.27 -10.00 7.42
CA LEU A 279 -20.66 -9.85 6.96
C LEU A 279 -21.50 -11.09 7.27
N LEU A 280 -20.93 -12.30 7.10
CA LEU A 280 -21.58 -13.56 7.44
C LEU A 280 -21.81 -13.69 8.95
N ARG A 281 -20.79 -13.42 9.77
CA ARG A 281 -20.88 -13.46 11.25
C ARG A 281 -21.91 -12.46 11.79
N LEU A 282 -22.03 -11.29 11.17
CA LEU A 282 -23.03 -10.28 11.51
C LEU A 282 -24.43 -10.58 10.95
N GLY A 283 -24.62 -11.69 10.24
CA GLY A 283 -25.89 -12.06 9.61
C GLY A 283 -26.32 -11.11 8.48
N GLN A 284 -25.38 -10.35 7.92
CA GLN A 284 -25.66 -9.39 6.85
C GLN A 284 -25.78 -10.07 5.48
N ILE A 285 -25.07 -11.20 5.30
CA ILE A 285 -25.16 -12.12 4.16
C ILE A 285 -25.37 -13.56 4.65
N HIS A 286 -25.92 -14.44 3.80
CA HIS A 286 -26.14 -15.86 4.10
C HIS A 286 -24.97 -16.75 3.63
N GLY A 287 -24.96 -18.02 4.07
CA GLY A 287 -23.96 -19.02 3.67
C GLY A 287 -23.82 -19.16 2.15
N ASP A 288 -24.92 -19.39 1.43
CA ASP A 288 -24.89 -19.52 -0.03
C ASP A 288 -24.35 -18.27 -0.74
N ALA A 289 -24.63 -17.08 -0.18
CA ALA A 289 -24.12 -15.82 -0.72
C ALA A 289 -22.61 -15.67 -0.47
N PHE A 290 -22.15 -16.10 0.70
CA PHE A 290 -20.74 -16.18 1.04
C PHE A 290 -20.01 -17.16 0.11
N ASP A 291 -20.54 -18.38 -0.06
CA ASP A 291 -19.92 -19.42 -0.89
C ASP A 291 -19.83 -18.99 -2.36
N ALA A 292 -20.91 -18.39 -2.89
CA ALA A 292 -20.87 -17.79 -4.22
C ALA A 292 -19.76 -16.73 -4.27
N LEU A 293 -19.78 -15.70 -3.42
CA LEU A 293 -18.77 -14.65 -3.41
C LEU A 293 -17.33 -15.16 -3.27
N MET A 294 -17.12 -16.21 -2.49
CA MET A 294 -15.83 -16.89 -2.36
C MET A 294 -15.40 -17.55 -3.67
N GLY A 295 -16.30 -18.23 -4.38
CA GLY A 295 -16.00 -18.80 -5.70
C GLY A 295 -15.64 -17.74 -6.75
N TRP A 296 -16.17 -16.53 -6.63
CA TRP A 296 -15.83 -15.44 -7.54
C TRP A 296 -14.46 -14.82 -7.28
N LEU A 297 -13.94 -14.83 -6.04
CA LEU A 297 -12.58 -14.37 -5.76
C LEU A 297 -11.52 -15.11 -6.59
N GLU A 298 -11.82 -16.35 -6.94
CA GLU A 298 -10.95 -17.23 -7.71
C GLU A 298 -11.23 -17.15 -9.23
N ALA A 299 -12.24 -16.38 -9.63
CA ALA A 299 -12.64 -16.25 -11.04
C ALA A 299 -11.77 -15.22 -11.80
N PRO A 300 -11.47 -15.44 -13.09
CA PRO A 300 -10.66 -14.52 -13.90
C PRO A 300 -11.26 -13.11 -14.08
N LYS A 301 -12.58 -12.96 -13.91
CA LYS A 301 -13.30 -11.70 -14.04
C LYS A 301 -14.30 -11.54 -12.91
N LEU A 302 -14.02 -10.60 -12.01
CA LEU A 302 -14.91 -10.21 -10.93
C LEU A 302 -16.05 -9.33 -11.46
N PRO A 303 -17.27 -9.39 -10.89
CA PRO A 303 -18.29 -8.40 -11.15
C PRO A 303 -17.77 -7.04 -10.71
N GLU A 304 -18.05 -6.01 -11.49
CA GLU A 304 -17.57 -4.65 -11.23
C GLU A 304 -17.91 -4.19 -9.81
N ASP A 305 -19.12 -4.47 -9.32
CA ASP A 305 -19.52 -4.05 -7.97
C ASP A 305 -18.74 -4.77 -6.85
N PHE A 306 -18.38 -6.03 -7.08
CA PHE A 306 -17.53 -6.76 -6.13
C PHE A 306 -16.12 -6.21 -6.15
N ARG A 307 -15.56 -5.94 -7.34
CA ARG A 307 -14.24 -5.29 -7.51
C ARG A 307 -14.15 -3.98 -6.72
N LEU A 308 -15.16 -3.13 -6.81
CA LEU A 308 -15.20 -1.86 -6.07
C LEU A 308 -15.26 -2.05 -4.56
N TYR A 309 -15.96 -3.09 -4.08
CA TYR A 309 -15.97 -3.41 -2.67
C TYR A 309 -14.56 -3.83 -2.21
N LEU A 310 -13.86 -4.64 -3.02
CA LEU A 310 -12.48 -5.05 -2.71
C LEU A 310 -11.54 -3.85 -2.65
N GLU A 311 -11.70 -2.92 -3.60
CA GLU A 311 -10.93 -1.67 -3.67
C GLU A 311 -11.35 -0.64 -2.62
N GLY A 312 -12.34 -0.94 -1.77
CA GLY A 312 -12.84 -0.03 -0.75
C GLY A 312 -13.61 1.19 -1.29
N THR A 313 -13.87 1.24 -2.60
CA THR A 313 -14.68 2.28 -3.25
C THR A 313 -16.16 2.12 -2.93
N LEU A 314 -16.62 0.86 -2.83
CA LEU A 314 -17.96 0.53 -2.34
C LEU A 314 -17.85 0.18 -0.85
N GLY A 315 -18.50 0.95 0.02
CA GLY A 315 -18.54 0.65 1.46
C GLY A 315 -19.39 -0.58 1.78
N GLU A 316 -19.17 -1.18 2.96
CA GLU A 316 -19.93 -2.34 3.44
C GLU A 316 -21.46 -2.17 3.34
N PRO A 317 -22.07 -1.03 3.74
CA PRO A 317 -23.52 -0.87 3.62
C PRO A 317 -24.03 -0.99 2.18
N GLY A 318 -23.27 -0.46 1.21
CA GLY A 318 -23.63 -0.51 -0.21
C GLY A 318 -23.43 -1.90 -0.80
N PHE A 319 -22.36 -2.60 -0.41
CA PHE A 319 -22.12 -3.96 -0.86
C PHE A 319 -23.16 -4.95 -0.34
N VAL A 320 -23.49 -4.90 0.96
CA VAL A 320 -24.54 -5.74 1.57
C VAL A 320 -25.88 -5.53 0.86
N LEU A 321 -26.19 -4.30 0.47
CA LEU A 321 -27.40 -3.97 -0.27
C LEU A 321 -27.48 -4.68 -1.63
N LEU A 322 -26.37 -4.74 -2.38
CA LEU A 322 -26.32 -5.46 -3.65
C LEU A 322 -26.50 -6.95 -3.48
N VAL A 323 -25.78 -7.53 -2.51
CA VAL A 323 -25.87 -8.96 -2.21
C VAL A 323 -27.32 -9.34 -1.92
N ARG A 324 -28.00 -8.55 -1.07
CA ARG A 324 -29.42 -8.75 -0.75
C ARG A 324 -30.35 -8.59 -1.95
N SER A 325 -30.01 -7.69 -2.89
CA SER A 325 -30.79 -7.47 -4.10
C SER A 325 -30.61 -8.56 -5.18
N GLY A 326 -29.73 -9.55 -4.96
CA GLY A 326 -29.42 -10.58 -5.94
C GLY A 326 -28.69 -10.04 -7.17
N ALA A 327 -28.03 -8.88 -7.04
CA ALA A 327 -27.25 -8.29 -8.13
C ALA A 327 -25.95 -9.06 -8.41
N ILE A 328 -25.54 -9.95 -7.49
CA ILE A 328 -24.43 -10.88 -7.71
C ILE A 328 -25.00 -12.17 -8.31
N PRO A 329 -24.48 -12.65 -9.45
CA PRO A 329 -25.01 -13.86 -10.05
C PRO A 329 -24.79 -15.07 -9.14
N GLN A 330 -25.75 -16.01 -9.17
CA GLN A 330 -25.80 -17.22 -8.32
C GLN A 330 -26.05 -16.96 -6.82
N VAL A 331 -26.07 -15.71 -6.36
CA VAL A 331 -26.65 -15.38 -5.06
C VAL A 331 -28.15 -15.28 -5.27
N PRO A 332 -28.96 -16.20 -4.70
CA PRO A 332 -30.40 -16.02 -4.71
C PRO A 332 -30.66 -14.68 -4.01
N PRO A 333 -31.40 -13.73 -4.62
CA PRO A 333 -31.87 -12.58 -3.87
C PRO A 333 -32.51 -13.15 -2.63
N ASN A 334 -32.09 -12.80 -1.41
CA ASN A 334 -32.90 -13.21 -0.27
C ASN A 334 -34.19 -12.38 -0.37
N PRO A 335 -35.30 -12.93 -0.90
CA PRO A 335 -36.40 -12.12 -1.40
C PRO A 335 -37.29 -11.62 -0.27
N GLN A 336 -37.05 -12.03 0.98
CA GLN A 336 -38.12 -12.02 1.95
C GLN A 336 -38.50 -10.66 2.55
N GLN A 337 -37.77 -9.55 2.35
CA GLN A 337 -38.14 -8.32 3.08
C GLN A 337 -38.19 -6.99 2.32
N ASP A 338 -37.55 -6.79 1.15
CA ASP A 338 -37.69 -5.50 0.45
C ASP A 338 -37.80 -5.58 -1.08
N LYS A 339 -39.03 -5.76 -1.54
CA LYS A 339 -39.42 -5.76 -2.96
C LYS A 339 -39.03 -4.46 -3.70
N ARG A 340 -38.78 -3.36 -2.99
CA ARG A 340 -38.45 -2.07 -3.60
C ARG A 340 -37.04 -2.05 -4.17
N LEU A 341 -36.10 -2.62 -3.42
CA LEU A 341 -34.69 -2.70 -3.81
C LEU A 341 -34.51 -3.63 -5.01
N VAL A 342 -35.21 -4.77 -5.01
CA VAL A 342 -35.24 -5.70 -6.15
C VAL A 342 -35.70 -4.99 -7.42
N LYS A 343 -36.77 -4.19 -7.33
CA LYS A 343 -37.32 -3.46 -8.48
C LYS A 343 -36.35 -2.42 -9.05
N ILE A 344 -35.60 -1.71 -8.21
CA ILE A 344 -34.61 -0.72 -8.65
C ILE A 344 -33.32 -1.39 -9.15
N GLY A 345 -32.85 -2.45 -8.49
CA GLY A 345 -31.73 -3.26 -8.96
C GLY A 345 -31.97 -3.85 -10.35
N GLY A 346 -33.20 -4.26 -10.64
CA GLY A 346 -33.60 -4.72 -11.97
C GLY A 346 -33.39 -3.68 -13.07
N LEU A 347 -33.58 -2.38 -12.79
CA LEU A 347 -33.31 -1.31 -13.77
C LEU A 347 -31.81 -1.18 -14.06
N ARG A 348 -30.98 -1.35 -13.04
CA ARG A 348 -29.52 -1.27 -13.17
C ARG A 348 -28.97 -2.43 -14.01
N LEU A 349 -29.46 -3.65 -13.78
CA LEU A 349 -29.08 -4.85 -14.52
C LEU A 349 -29.44 -4.74 -16.01
N LYS A 350 -30.56 -4.08 -16.33
CA LYS A 350 -30.97 -3.77 -17.71
C LYS A 350 -30.24 -2.56 -18.31
N ALA A 351 -29.27 -1.98 -17.60
CA ALA A 351 -28.55 -0.76 -17.98
C ALA A 351 -29.45 0.48 -18.22
N LEU A 352 -30.66 0.50 -17.65
CA LEU A 352 -31.59 1.63 -17.76
C LEU A 352 -31.23 2.78 -16.82
N ILE A 353 -30.52 2.49 -15.74
CA ILE A 353 -29.95 3.49 -14.85
C ILE A 353 -28.46 3.22 -14.67
N ARG A 354 -27.69 4.30 -14.53
CA ARG A 354 -26.23 4.23 -14.35
C ARG A 354 -25.86 3.81 -12.91
N ARG A 355 -24.59 3.47 -12.71
CA ARG A 355 -24.09 3.03 -11.40
C ARG A 355 -24.16 4.14 -10.34
N ASP A 356 -23.77 5.35 -10.71
CA ASP A 356 -23.82 6.57 -9.89
C ASP A 356 -25.26 6.99 -9.53
N GLN A 357 -26.23 6.58 -10.34
CA GLN A 357 -27.66 6.76 -10.11
C GLN A 357 -28.28 5.69 -9.20
N PHE A 358 -27.78 4.45 -9.27
CA PHE A 358 -28.31 3.33 -8.50
C PHE A 358 -28.06 3.50 -6.99
N TRP A 359 -26.85 3.92 -6.61
CA TRP A 359 -26.46 3.97 -5.19
C TRP A 359 -27.28 4.95 -4.34
N PRO A 360 -27.50 6.19 -4.78
CA PRO A 360 -28.34 7.13 -4.04
C PRO A 360 -29.76 6.59 -3.86
N LEU A 361 -30.36 6.02 -4.92
CA LEU A 361 -31.69 5.45 -4.87
C LEU A 361 -31.78 4.31 -3.85
N ALA A 362 -30.82 3.40 -3.89
CA ALA A 362 -30.80 2.23 -3.04
C ALA A 362 -30.68 2.64 -1.55
N GLN A 363 -29.81 3.61 -1.23
CA GLN A 363 -29.71 4.18 0.12
C GLN A 363 -30.99 4.87 0.57
N MET A 364 -31.61 5.69 -0.28
CA MET A 364 -32.85 6.40 0.07
C MET A 364 -33.97 5.41 0.41
N ILE A 365 -34.06 4.29 -0.31
CA ILE A 365 -35.05 3.23 -0.06
C ILE A 365 -34.78 2.54 1.28
N SER A 366 -33.53 2.13 1.52
CA SER A 366 -33.14 1.48 2.77
C SER A 366 -33.30 2.38 4.00
N ALA A 367 -33.08 3.69 3.84
CA ALA A 367 -33.24 4.68 4.91
C ALA A 367 -34.68 5.15 5.11
N GLY A 368 -35.66 4.62 4.36
CA GLY A 368 -37.06 5.05 4.42
C GLY A 368 -37.31 6.49 3.96
N ARG A 369 -36.35 7.10 3.25
CA ARG A 369 -36.35 8.52 2.84
C ARG A 369 -36.47 8.67 1.32
N ALA A 370 -37.14 7.74 0.67
CA ALA A 370 -37.32 7.74 -0.79
C ALA A 370 -38.11 9.00 -1.25
N PRO A 371 -37.55 9.80 -2.19
CA PRO A 371 -38.27 10.91 -2.81
C PRO A 371 -39.61 10.45 -3.40
N LYS A 372 -40.56 11.37 -3.54
CA LYS A 372 -41.91 11.07 -4.03
C LYS A 372 -41.91 10.26 -5.32
N ASP A 373 -41.06 10.62 -6.28
CA ASP A 373 -40.94 9.92 -7.57
C ASP A 373 -40.47 8.47 -7.44
N VAL A 374 -39.53 8.23 -6.53
CA VAL A 374 -39.05 6.88 -6.21
C VAL A 374 -40.17 6.09 -5.55
N SER A 375 -40.84 6.68 -4.56
CA SER A 375 -41.98 6.07 -3.88
C SER A 375 -43.13 5.75 -4.84
N ASP A 376 -43.44 6.66 -5.78
CA ASP A 376 -44.50 6.47 -6.77
C ASP A 376 -44.13 5.41 -7.81
N TYR A 377 -42.86 5.33 -8.24
CA TYR A 377 -42.39 4.24 -9.09
C TYR A 377 -42.49 2.89 -8.39
N LEU A 378 -42.04 2.83 -7.14
CA LEU A 378 -42.08 1.61 -6.33
C LEU A 378 -43.52 1.15 -6.08
N ALA A 379 -44.43 2.08 -5.81
CA ALA A 379 -45.86 1.82 -5.65
C ALA A 379 -46.61 1.55 -6.96
N GLY A 380 -45.94 1.64 -8.12
CA GLY A 380 -46.56 1.43 -9.45
C GLY A 380 -47.40 2.60 -9.96
N ARG A 381 -47.40 3.74 -9.26
CA ARG A 381 -48.07 4.98 -9.67
C ARG A 381 -47.29 5.76 -10.73
N LEU A 382 -45.99 5.51 -10.86
CA LEU A 382 -45.13 6.07 -11.90
C LEU A 382 -44.61 4.95 -12.82
N SER A 383 -44.83 5.09 -14.12
CA SER A 383 -44.33 4.11 -15.11
C SER A 383 -42.79 4.08 -15.15
N GLU A 384 -42.20 2.92 -15.39
CA GLU A 384 -40.73 2.73 -15.54
C GLU A 384 -40.13 3.73 -16.54
N LYS A 385 -40.74 3.88 -17.73
CA LYS A 385 -40.27 4.83 -18.76
C LYS A 385 -40.16 6.26 -18.22
N ARG A 386 -41.20 6.76 -17.55
CA ARG A 386 -41.20 8.11 -16.94
C ARG A 386 -40.21 8.22 -15.78
N PHE A 387 -40.07 7.18 -14.96
CA PHE A 387 -39.11 7.15 -13.87
C PHE A 387 -37.67 7.26 -14.39
N VAL A 388 -37.30 6.45 -15.38
CA VAL A 388 -35.96 6.49 -16.02
C VAL A 388 -35.70 7.83 -16.70
N GLN A 389 -36.68 8.40 -17.39
CA GLN A 389 -36.55 9.74 -17.96
C GLN A 389 -36.28 10.81 -16.90
N ARG A 390 -36.97 10.76 -15.76
CA ARG A 390 -36.74 11.70 -14.65
C ARG A 390 -35.39 11.51 -13.98
N MET A 391 -34.94 10.26 -13.88
CA MET A 391 -33.60 9.91 -13.41
C MET A 391 -32.53 10.56 -14.28
N TRP A 392 -32.59 10.38 -15.60
CA TRP A 392 -31.61 10.95 -16.53
C TRP A 392 -31.68 12.48 -16.63
N ALA A 393 -32.85 13.06 -16.39
CA ALA A 393 -32.99 14.52 -16.26
C ALA A 393 -32.47 15.06 -14.92
N GLY A 394 -32.06 14.19 -13.98
CA GLY A 394 -31.72 14.52 -12.59
C GLY A 394 -32.85 15.27 -11.88
N ALA A 395 -34.09 14.96 -12.23
CA ALA A 395 -35.28 15.52 -11.59
C ALA A 395 -35.55 14.86 -10.22
N ILE A 396 -34.92 13.71 -9.95
CA ILE A 396 -35.03 13.03 -8.66
C ILE A 396 -34.01 13.63 -7.70
N ALA A 397 -34.53 14.26 -6.64
CA ALA A 397 -33.72 14.91 -5.62
C ALA A 397 -32.69 13.94 -5.01
N GLY A 398 -31.43 14.39 -4.91
CA GLY A 398 -30.34 13.60 -4.36
C GLY A 398 -29.78 12.54 -5.31
N VAL A 399 -30.25 12.48 -6.56
CA VAL A 399 -29.69 11.60 -7.59
C VAL A 399 -28.98 12.44 -8.65
N PRO A 400 -27.69 12.14 -8.98
CA PRO A 400 -26.96 12.85 -10.02
C PRO A 400 -27.64 12.75 -11.41
N ARG A 401 -27.53 13.82 -12.20
CA ARG A 401 -27.94 13.85 -13.62
C ARG A 401 -27.15 12.84 -14.41
#